data_AF-A0A9Q7FA07-F1
#
_entry.id   AF-A0A9Q7FA07-F1
#
_cell.length_a   1.000
_cell.length_b   1.000
_cell.length_c   1.000
_cell.angle_alpha   90.00
_cell.angle_beta   90.00
_cell.angle_gamma   90.00
#
_symmetry.space_group_name_H-M   'P 1'
#
loop_
_entity.id
_entity.type
_entity.pdbx_description
1 polymer ?
#
loop_
_entity_poly.entity_id
_entity_poly.type
_entity_poly.pdbx_seq_one_letter_code
_entity_poly.pdbx_strand_id
1 'polypeptide(L)'
;MFQQGRSVLFGCIVAATGLLPGISVAGDNMLRVFMDHARILRLDRPVSKVIIGNSQVADATVADPKTIVLTGRSFGTTNIVLLDSDGNAIVDERILVSIDEGNTVRVYRQTERSVLSCTPNCEVHAQQSSAAAPVAATP
;
A
#
# COMPACT_ATOMS: atom_id res chain seq x y z
N MET A 1 -51.78 -46.10 36.13
CA MET A 1 -51.41 -47.29 35.33
C MET A 1 -51.57 -46.89 33.86
N PHE A 2 -50.45 -46.72 33.14
CA PHE A 2 -50.32 -46.43 31.69
C PHE A 2 -51.00 -45.16 31.11
N GLN A 3 -50.49 -44.44 30.13
CA GLN A 3 -49.16 -44.24 29.55
C GLN A 3 -49.26 -43.00 28.66
N GLN A 4 -48.21 -42.18 28.70
CA GLN A 4 -47.96 -40.96 27.94
C GLN A 4 -48.09 -41.13 26.41
N GLY A 5 -48.40 -40.05 25.67
CA GLY A 5 -48.00 -40.00 24.27
C GLY A 5 -48.60 -38.92 23.36
N ARG A 6 -48.04 -37.70 23.41
CA ARG A 6 -47.78 -36.79 22.27
C ARG A 6 -48.99 -36.24 21.47
N SER A 7 -49.47 -35.06 21.88
CA SER A 7 -50.05 -34.08 20.95
C SER A 7 -48.95 -33.12 20.52
N VAL A 8 -48.45 -33.25 19.29
CA VAL A 8 -47.52 -32.29 18.68
C VAL A 8 -48.36 -31.23 17.96
N LEU A 9 -48.37 -30.03 18.53
CA LEU A 9 -48.94 -28.82 17.95
C LEU A 9 -48.25 -28.51 16.61
N PHE A 10 -49.07 -28.30 15.58
CA PHE A 10 -48.69 -27.75 14.28
C PHE A 10 -48.21 -26.29 14.48
N GLY A 11 -46.91 -26.11 14.67
CA GLY A 11 -46.28 -24.79 14.75
C GLY A 11 -45.70 -24.39 13.40
N CYS A 12 -46.23 -23.33 12.79
CA CYS A 12 -45.71 -22.70 11.59
C CYS A 12 -44.21 -22.39 11.73
N ILE A 13 -43.36 -23.11 10.98
CA ILE A 13 -41.95 -22.76 10.81
C ILE A 13 -41.88 -21.63 9.78
N VAL A 14 -41.79 -20.40 10.27
CA VAL A 14 -41.43 -19.22 9.47
C VAL A 14 -39.95 -19.32 9.14
N ALA A 15 -39.63 -19.63 7.89
CA ALA A 15 -38.27 -19.63 7.37
C ALA A 15 -37.75 -18.18 7.26
N ALA A 16 -37.12 -17.69 8.33
CA ALA A 16 -36.34 -16.46 8.29
C ALA A 16 -34.95 -16.77 7.73
N THR A 17 -34.82 -16.81 6.40
CA THR A 17 -33.52 -16.79 5.72
C THR A 17 -32.85 -15.44 5.99
N GLY A 18 -31.87 -15.45 6.90
CA GLY A 18 -31.13 -14.26 7.31
C GLY A 18 -30.37 -13.62 6.15
N LEU A 19 -30.63 -12.33 5.92
CA LEU A 19 -29.70 -11.44 5.22
C LEU A 19 -28.41 -11.36 6.04
N LEU A 20 -27.32 -11.93 5.53
CA LEU A 20 -25.99 -11.58 6.00
C LEU A 20 -25.58 -10.26 5.31
N PRO A 21 -25.34 -9.15 6.03
CA PRO A 21 -24.76 -7.97 5.42
C PRO A 21 -23.33 -8.29 4.99
N GLY A 22 -23.02 -8.08 3.71
CA GLY A 22 -21.67 -8.23 3.18
C GLY A 22 -20.73 -7.23 3.85
N ILE A 23 -19.67 -7.73 4.49
CA ILE A 23 -18.62 -6.90 5.08
C ILE A 23 -17.79 -6.36 3.93
N SER A 24 -18.03 -5.10 3.53
CA SER A 24 -17.16 -4.38 2.61
C SER A 24 -15.90 -3.94 3.36
N VAL A 25 -14.77 -4.60 3.09
CA VAL A 25 -13.46 -4.09 3.53
C VAL A 25 -13.17 -2.84 2.71
N ALA A 26 -13.32 -1.67 3.31
CA ALA A 26 -12.79 -0.42 2.77
C ALA A 26 -11.25 -0.53 2.81
N GLY A 27 -10.65 -0.94 1.70
CA GLY A 27 -9.20 -0.88 1.54
C GLY A 27 -8.77 0.58 1.45
N ASP A 28 -7.96 1.04 2.39
CA ASP A 28 -7.18 2.29 2.26
C ASP A 28 -6.29 2.11 1.02
N ASN A 29 -6.67 2.74 -0.09
CA ASN A 29 -6.19 2.41 -1.43
C ASN A 29 -4.83 3.08 -1.67
N MET A 30 -3.81 2.63 -0.93
CA MET A 30 -2.52 3.28 -0.91
C MET A 30 -1.70 3.00 -2.19
N LEU A 31 -1.25 4.07 -2.84
CA LEU A 31 -0.40 4.01 -4.01
C LEU A 31 1.02 3.57 -3.62
N ARG A 32 1.36 2.32 -3.89
CA ARG A 32 2.72 1.80 -3.65
C ARG A 32 3.67 2.18 -4.77
N VAL A 33 4.84 2.69 -4.40
CA VAL A 33 5.98 3.00 -5.28
C VAL A 33 7.24 2.46 -4.62
N PHE A 34 8.19 1.96 -5.41
CA PHE A 34 9.46 1.52 -4.87
C PHE A 34 10.47 2.67 -4.87
N MET A 35 11.34 2.70 -3.85
CA MET A 35 12.45 3.65 -3.79
C MET A 35 13.31 3.52 -5.05
N ASP A 36 13.74 4.64 -5.63
CA ASP A 36 14.50 4.74 -6.87
C ASP A 36 13.78 4.20 -8.13
N HIS A 37 12.50 3.88 -8.02
CA HIS A 37 11.69 3.44 -9.15
C HIS A 37 10.67 4.52 -9.53
N ALA A 38 10.41 4.60 -10.84
CA ALA A 38 9.35 5.44 -11.40
C ALA A 38 8.10 4.61 -11.70
N ARG A 39 6.94 5.18 -11.42
CA ARG A 39 5.62 4.66 -11.74
C ARG A 39 4.85 5.67 -12.58
N ILE A 40 4.30 5.21 -13.70
CA ILE A 40 3.50 6.06 -14.58
C ILE A 40 2.06 6.06 -14.09
N LEU A 41 1.52 7.26 -13.87
CA LEU A 41 0.11 7.50 -13.60
C LEU A 41 -0.55 8.08 -14.85
N ARG A 42 -1.59 7.41 -15.33
CA ARG A 42 -2.41 7.88 -16.46
C ARG A 42 -3.70 8.46 -15.91
N LEU A 43 -4.04 9.65 -16.39
CA LEU A 43 -5.22 10.40 -15.98
C LEU A 43 -6.27 10.35 -17.08
N ASP A 44 -7.53 10.38 -16.68
CA ASP A 44 -8.69 10.50 -17.56
C ASP A 44 -8.84 11.92 -18.14
N ARG A 45 -8.43 12.93 -17.36
CA ARG A 45 -8.53 14.36 -17.68
C ARG A 45 -7.20 15.11 -17.48
N PRO A 46 -7.00 16.28 -18.14
CA PRO A 46 -5.73 17.00 -18.07
C PRO A 46 -5.48 17.62 -16.69
N VAL A 47 -4.25 17.49 -16.21
CA VAL A 47 -3.78 18.08 -14.95
C VAL A 47 -3.19 19.47 -15.18
N SER A 48 -3.45 20.39 -14.25
CA SER A 48 -2.89 21.75 -14.26
C SER A 48 -1.95 22.01 -13.09
N LYS A 49 -2.16 21.36 -11.94
CA LYS A 49 -1.30 21.50 -10.76
C LYS A 49 -1.03 20.14 -10.12
N VAL A 50 0.22 19.93 -9.71
CA VAL A 50 0.69 18.74 -9.00
C VAL A 50 1.22 19.18 -7.65
N ILE A 51 0.75 18.53 -6.59
CA ILE A 51 1.15 18.82 -5.22
C ILE A 51 1.60 17.51 -4.59
N ILE A 52 2.82 17.49 -4.05
CA ILE A 52 3.35 16.39 -3.26
C ILE A 52 3.49 16.87 -1.82
N GLY A 53 2.98 16.11 -0.85
CA GLY A 53 3.07 16.47 0.56
C GLY A 53 4.51 16.62 1.06
N ASN A 54 5.35 15.63 0.77
CA ASN A 54 6.78 15.62 1.08
C ASN A 54 7.64 15.19 -0.13
N SER A 55 8.35 16.15 -0.71
CA SER A 55 9.23 15.95 -1.88
C SER A 55 10.54 15.21 -1.60
N GLN A 56 10.87 14.98 -0.33
CA GLN A 56 11.98 14.11 0.06
C GLN A 56 11.59 12.63 -0.05
N VAL A 57 10.31 12.30 0.10
CA VAL A 57 9.79 10.92 0.05
C VAL A 57 9.46 10.49 -1.37
N ALA A 58 8.73 11.32 -2.11
CA ALA A 58 8.39 11.07 -3.51
C ALA A 58 8.46 12.36 -4.32
N ASP A 59 8.63 12.25 -5.63
CA ASP A 59 8.60 13.38 -6.55
C ASP A 59 7.77 13.05 -7.80
N ALA A 60 7.19 14.05 -8.44
CA ALA A 60 6.32 13.85 -9.58
C ALA A 60 6.61 14.84 -10.70
N THR A 61 6.83 14.31 -11.90
CA THR A 61 7.10 15.08 -13.11
C THR A 61 5.97 14.90 -14.10
N VAL A 62 5.47 16.02 -14.66
CA VAL A 62 4.46 15.99 -15.73
C VAL A 62 5.16 15.66 -17.04
N ALA A 63 4.86 14.51 -17.63
CA ALA A 63 5.37 14.15 -18.95
C ALA A 63 4.51 14.74 -20.07
N ASP A 64 3.19 14.68 -19.90
CA ASP A 64 2.19 15.28 -20.77
C ASP A 64 0.92 15.59 -19.94
N PRO A 65 -0.09 16.31 -20.48
CA PRO A 65 -1.25 16.73 -19.70
C PRO A 65 -2.02 15.60 -19.01
N LYS A 66 -1.90 14.34 -19.46
CA LYS A 66 -2.59 13.18 -18.88
C LYS A 66 -1.64 12.12 -18.32
N THR A 67 -0.33 12.37 -18.30
CA THR A 67 0.67 11.42 -17.85
C THR A 67 1.61 12.05 -16.84
N ILE A 68 1.62 11.49 -15.63
CA ILE A 68 2.54 11.85 -14.55
C ILE A 68 3.52 10.70 -14.34
N VAL A 69 4.80 11.05 -14.21
CA VAL A 69 5.85 10.14 -13.77
C VAL A 69 6.09 10.39 -12.29
N LEU A 70 5.69 9.44 -11.45
CA LEU A 70 5.89 9.49 -9.99
C LEU A 70 7.13 8.66 -9.63
N THR A 71 8.08 9.25 -8.92
CA THR A 71 9.33 8.61 -8.52
C THR A 71 9.42 8.52 -7.00
N GLY A 72 9.70 7.33 -6.47
CA GLY A 72 10.02 7.14 -5.05
C GLY A 72 11.45 7.59 -4.77
N ARG A 73 11.66 8.50 -3.82
CA ARG A 73 13.00 9.03 -3.48
C ARG A 73 13.55 8.50 -2.17
N SER A 74 12.71 8.37 -1.15
CA SER A 74 13.11 7.80 0.13
C SER A 74 11.95 7.04 0.78
N PHE A 75 12.27 6.14 1.70
CA PHE A 75 11.28 5.36 2.42
C PHE A 75 10.34 6.26 3.24
N GLY A 76 9.04 5.95 3.21
CA GLY A 76 8.06 6.68 4.00
C GLY A 76 6.67 6.70 3.39
N THR A 77 5.78 7.48 4.02
CA THR A 77 4.42 7.71 3.52
C THR A 77 4.24 9.20 3.28
N THR A 78 3.71 9.53 2.11
CA THR A 78 3.35 10.90 1.70
C THR A 78 2.00 10.85 0.98
N ASN A 79 1.60 11.92 0.32
CA ASN A 79 0.42 11.96 -0.52
C ASN A 79 0.69 12.78 -1.79
N ILE A 80 -0.15 12.55 -2.79
CA ILE A 80 -0.18 13.30 -4.04
C ILE A 80 -1.57 13.85 -4.26
N VAL A 81 -1.65 15.14 -4.60
CA VAL A 81 -2.88 15.81 -5.00
C VAL A 81 -2.69 16.40 -6.39
N LEU A 82 -3.57 15.99 -7.31
CA LEU A 82 -3.59 16.47 -8.70
C LEU A 82 -4.84 17.32 -8.91
N LEU A 83 -4.69 18.54 -9.42
CA LEU A 83 -5.80 19.45 -9.66
C LEU A 83 -5.95 19.78 -11.15
N ASP A 84 -7.19 19.98 -11.58
CA ASP A 84 -7.52 20.51 -12.90
C ASP A 84 -7.34 22.05 -12.97
N SER A 85 -7.69 22.65 -14.11
CA SER A 85 -7.63 24.09 -14.32
C SER A 85 -8.60 24.89 -13.44
N ASP A 86 -9.71 24.27 -13.05
CA ASP A 86 -10.80 24.85 -12.27
C ASP A 86 -10.55 24.72 -10.75
N GLY A 87 -9.50 23.98 -10.36
CA GLY A 87 -9.12 23.72 -8.98
C GLY A 87 -9.75 22.47 -8.36
N ASN A 88 -10.47 21.64 -9.13
CA ASN A 88 -11.02 20.39 -8.61
C ASN A 88 -9.94 19.30 -8.53
N ALA A 89 -10.01 18.49 -7.49
CA ALA A 89 -9.12 17.35 -7.32
C ALA A 89 -9.46 16.24 -8.33
N ILE A 90 -8.46 15.85 -9.12
CA ILE A 90 -8.48 14.70 -10.02
C ILE A 90 -8.05 13.45 -9.25
N VAL A 91 -7.00 13.58 -8.43
CA VAL A 91 -6.45 12.50 -7.58
C VAL A 91 -6.09 13.12 -6.23
N ASP A 92 -6.43 12.42 -5.15
CA ASP A 92 -5.94 12.68 -3.79
C ASP A 92 -5.70 11.33 -3.13
N GLU A 93 -4.45 10.88 -3.15
CA GLU A 93 -4.08 9.53 -2.73
C GLU A 93 -2.83 9.52 -1.87
N ARG A 94 -2.80 8.56 -0.93
CA ARG A 94 -1.63 8.31 -0.09
C ARG A 94 -0.61 7.47 -0.86
N ILE A 95 0.65 7.86 -0.79
CA ILE A 95 1.78 7.15 -1.39
C ILE A 95 2.58 6.45 -0.30
N LEU A 96 2.86 5.17 -0.49
CA LEU A 96 3.85 4.43 0.29
C LEU A 96 5.07 4.14 -0.56
N VAL A 97 6.21 4.67 -0.12
CA VAL A 97 7.50 4.36 -0.71
C VAL A 97 8.20 3.32 0.13
N SER A 98 8.46 2.15 -0.47
CA SER A 98 9.13 1.02 0.18
C SER A 98 10.28 0.51 -0.66
N ILE A 99 11.11 -0.34 -0.08
CA ILE A 99 12.15 -1.06 -0.82
C ILE A 99 11.47 -2.13 -1.68
N ASP A 100 11.94 -2.33 -2.92
CA ASP A 100 11.53 -3.47 -3.72
C ASP A 100 12.23 -4.73 -3.21
N GLU A 101 11.49 -5.56 -2.48
CA GLU A 101 12.01 -6.82 -1.96
C GLU A 101 11.61 -8.03 -2.81
N GLY A 102 10.82 -7.81 -3.88
CA GLY A 102 10.24 -8.88 -4.68
C GLY A 102 11.27 -9.76 -5.38
N ASN A 103 12.45 -9.20 -5.67
CA ASN A 103 13.57 -9.92 -6.28
C ASN A 103 14.83 -9.95 -5.38
N THR A 104 14.65 -9.82 -4.07
CA THR A 104 15.76 -9.81 -3.12
C THR A 104 15.76 -11.01 -2.21
N VAL A 105 16.96 -11.49 -1.86
CA VAL A 105 17.20 -12.55 -0.90
C VAL A 105 17.79 -11.93 0.36
N ARG A 106 17.26 -12.32 1.53
CA ARG A 106 17.82 -11.91 2.82
C ARG A 106 18.67 -13.02 3.37
N VAL A 107 19.95 -12.71 3.58
CA VAL A 107 20.92 -13.66 4.15
C VAL A 107 21.25 -13.21 5.57
N TYR A 108 21.10 -14.14 6.53
CA TYR A 108 21.46 -13.94 7.92
C TYR A 108 22.73 -14.72 8.24
N ARG A 109 23.80 -14.03 8.65
CA ARG A 109 25.07 -14.61 9.12
C ARG A 109 25.29 -14.18 10.56
N GLN A 110 24.92 -15.05 11.50
CA GLN A 110 24.91 -14.71 12.93
C GLN A 110 24.03 -13.47 13.18
N THR A 111 24.64 -12.34 13.55
CA THR A 111 23.97 -11.04 13.79
C THR A 111 23.99 -10.11 12.57
N GLU A 112 24.67 -10.49 11.49
CA GLU A 112 24.75 -9.70 10.26
C GLU A 112 23.60 -10.09 9.31
N ARG A 113 22.83 -9.09 8.88
CA ARG A 113 21.76 -9.25 7.88
C ARG A 113 22.15 -8.51 6.62
N SER A 114 22.25 -9.21 5.50
CA SER A 114 22.44 -8.62 4.17
C SER A 114 21.24 -8.85 3.27
N VAL A 115 20.97 -7.89 2.38
CA VAL A 115 19.95 -7.99 1.35
C VAL A 115 20.66 -8.05 0.00
N LEU A 116 20.41 -9.10 -0.77
CA LEU A 116 21.03 -9.37 -2.06
C LEU A 116 19.99 -9.33 -3.17
N SER A 117 20.35 -8.81 -4.34
CA SER A 117 19.56 -8.97 -5.57
C SER A 117 20.19 -10.09 -6.39
N CYS A 118 19.42 -11.11 -6.77
CA CYS A 118 19.99 -12.32 -7.39
C CYS A 118 19.36 -12.58 -8.76
N THR A 119 20.01 -12.12 -9.84
CA THR A 119 19.60 -12.45 -11.22
C THR A 119 20.75 -12.25 -12.22
N PRO A 120 21.44 -13.30 -12.73
CA PRO A 120 21.57 -14.69 -12.25
C PRO A 120 22.63 -14.87 -11.15
N ASN A 121 23.50 -13.88 -10.94
CA ASN A 121 24.44 -13.81 -9.83
C ASN A 121 23.89 -12.88 -8.74
N CYS A 122 24.31 -13.08 -7.49
CA CYS A 122 23.88 -12.26 -6.37
C CYS A 122 24.82 -11.08 -6.15
N GLU A 123 24.25 -9.88 -6.16
CA GLU A 123 24.93 -8.62 -5.85
C GLU A 123 24.29 -7.97 -4.62
N VAL A 124 25.06 -7.15 -3.89
CA VAL A 124 24.53 -6.44 -2.72
C VAL A 124 23.51 -5.42 -3.20
N HIS A 125 22.27 -5.54 -2.70
CA HIS A 125 21.25 -4.54 -2.98
C HIS A 125 21.70 -3.25 -2.30
N ALA A 126 21.97 -2.19 -3.09
CA ALA A 126 22.62 -0.97 -2.62
C ALA A 126 21.90 -0.40 -1.39
N GLN A 127 22.46 -0.64 -0.21
CA GLN A 127 22.00 0.01 1.01
C GLN A 127 22.61 1.41 1.03
N GLN A 128 21.88 2.38 0.49
CA GLN A 128 22.24 3.78 0.69
C GLN A 128 21.93 4.15 2.15
N SER A 129 22.95 3.96 2.99
CA SER A 129 23.11 4.55 4.31
C SER A 129 21.94 4.36 5.29
N SER A 130 21.72 3.13 5.74
CA SER A 130 21.26 2.93 7.12
C SER A 130 22.45 3.13 8.06
N ALA A 131 22.85 4.40 8.24
CA ALA A 131 23.62 4.78 9.41
C ALA A 131 22.68 4.70 10.63
N ALA A 132 22.43 3.47 11.09
CA ALA A 132 21.85 3.24 12.40
C ALA A 132 22.89 3.73 13.42
N ALA A 133 22.67 4.94 13.94
CA ALA A 133 23.41 5.44 15.09
C ALA A 133 23.30 4.39 16.22
N PRO A 134 24.40 4.00 16.87
CA PRO A 134 24.33 3.10 18.00
C PRO A 134 23.54 3.80 19.10
N VAL A 135 22.41 3.22 19.50
CA VAL A 135 21.73 3.59 20.74
C VAL A 135 22.68 3.21 21.87
N ALA A 136 23.41 4.20 22.36
CA ALA A 136 24.24 4.06 23.55
C ALA A 136 23.32 3.75 24.74
N ALA A 137 23.23 2.47 25.09
CA ALA A 137 22.70 2.04 26.38
C ALA A 137 23.67 2.55 27.45
N THR A 138 23.20 3.47 28.30
CA THR A 138 23.94 3.93 29.48
C THR A 138 23.23 3.36 30.70
N PRO A 139 23.92 2.69 31.65
CA PRO A 139 23.36 2.38 32.96
C PRO A 139 23.22 3.63 33.84
#